data_AF-A0A9E2IE43-F1
#
_entry.id   AF-A0A9E2IE43-F1
#
_cell.length_a   1.000
_cell.length_b   1.000
_cell.length_c   1.000
_cell.angle_alpha   90.00
_cell.angle_beta   90.00
_cell.angle_gamma   90.00
#
_symmetry.space_group_name_H-M   'P 1'
#
loop_
_entity.id
_entity.type
_entity.pdbx_description
1 polymer ?
#
loop_
_entity_poly.entity_id
_entity_poly.type
_entity_poly.pdbx_seq_one_letter_code
_entity_poly.pdbx_strand_id
1 'polypeptide(L)'
;MIILEKLGSRGGLTLTKSDKEMLLSQNEEEIKQNEERSTEILFALLRGFIHYAVDGEVFGPEKEIKEIYGNTLNENYPEANDLFLNFAKTYWTFKIALRNLFESFESSERWVGLGFLSEVEVAIASIFFHTPGPLKKSYREREKAQREILEGSGVKIDIDEFIAGNPILIREKLKPKSFFNKLFGGKM
;
A
#
# COMPACT_ATOMS: atom_id res chain seq x y z
N MET A 1 -0.96 17.00 6.72
CA MET A 1 -2.31 16.90 7.32
C MET A 1 -3.39 16.48 6.32
N ILE A 2 -3.53 17.13 5.16
CA ILE A 2 -4.62 16.85 4.19
C ILE A 2 -4.77 15.36 3.83
N ILE A 3 -3.67 14.66 3.53
CA ILE A 3 -3.72 13.23 3.16
C ILE A 3 -4.25 12.37 4.32
N LEU A 4 -3.80 12.64 5.56
CA LEU A 4 -4.25 11.92 6.75
C LEU A 4 -5.74 12.11 7.01
N GLU A 5 -6.25 13.33 6.84
CA GLU A 5 -7.68 13.62 7.04
C GLU A 5 -8.53 12.94 5.95
N LYS A 6 -8.09 12.99 4.69
CA LYS A 6 -8.76 12.29 3.58
C LYS A 6 -8.83 10.78 3.82
N LEU A 7 -7.70 10.17 4.14
CA LEU A 7 -7.62 8.74 4.42
C LEU A 7 -8.43 8.37 5.66
N GLY A 8 -8.26 9.10 6.77
CA GLY A 8 -8.96 8.83 8.02
C GLY A 8 -10.48 8.88 7.84
N SER A 9 -10.99 9.95 7.23
CA SER A 9 -12.43 10.12 7.01
C SER A 9 -13.00 9.04 6.09
N ARG A 10 -12.30 8.67 5.01
CA ARG A 10 -12.70 7.56 4.14
C ARG A 10 -12.67 6.21 4.86
N GLY A 11 -11.75 6.05 5.81
CA GLY A 11 -11.66 4.87 6.69
C GLY A 11 -12.72 4.83 7.80
N GLY A 12 -13.57 5.84 7.91
CA GLY A 12 -14.61 5.95 8.94
C GLY A 12 -14.16 6.61 10.24
N LEU A 13 -13.01 7.32 10.23
CA LEU A 13 -12.48 8.02 11.40
C LEU A 13 -12.41 9.53 11.16
N THR A 14 -12.99 10.30 12.08
CA THR A 14 -12.77 11.75 12.12
C THR A 14 -11.64 12.07 13.10
N LEU A 15 -10.57 12.68 12.60
CA LEU A 15 -9.45 13.12 13.44
C LEU A 15 -9.89 14.30 14.33
N THR A 16 -9.79 14.10 15.64
CA THR A 16 -10.03 15.13 16.65
C THR A 16 -8.90 16.16 16.64
N LYS A 17 -9.06 17.24 17.40
CA LYS A 17 -8.00 18.23 17.57
C LYS A 17 -6.74 17.60 18.20
N SER A 18 -6.90 16.76 19.21
CA SER A 18 -5.80 16.07 19.87
C SER A 18 -5.08 15.11 18.93
N ASP A 19 -5.81 14.38 18.07
CA ASP A 19 -5.18 13.51 17.06
C ASP A 19 -4.31 14.32 16.10
N LYS A 20 -4.78 15.50 15.67
CA LYS A 20 -4.02 16.36 14.75
C LYS A 20 -2.78 16.93 15.41
N GLU A 21 -2.87 17.34 16.67
CA GLU A 21 -1.73 17.81 17.47
C GLU A 21 -0.68 16.69 17.60
N MET A 22 -1.12 15.48 17.96
CA MET A 22 -0.25 14.30 18.05
C MET A 22 0.40 13.98 16.71
N LEU A 23 -0.38 13.92 15.62
CA LEU A 23 0.15 13.59 14.31
C LEU A 23 1.19 14.62 13.85
N LEU A 24 1.01 15.91 14.17
CA LEU A 24 1.97 16.98 13.85
C LEU A 24 3.18 17.03 14.78
N SER A 25 3.17 16.31 15.90
CA SER A 25 4.29 16.31 16.83
C SER A 25 5.48 15.54 16.27
N GLN A 26 6.67 15.80 16.81
CA GLN A 26 7.90 15.04 16.55
C GLN A 26 8.21 14.07 17.71
N ASN A 27 7.28 13.95 18.67
CA ASN A 27 7.51 13.22 19.90
C ASN A 27 6.90 11.82 19.81
N GLU A 28 7.72 10.83 19.48
CA GLU A 28 7.28 9.42 19.38
C GLU A 28 6.73 8.87 20.70
N GLU A 29 7.06 9.47 21.86
CA GLU A 29 6.46 9.06 23.15
C GLU A 29 4.95 9.35 23.20
N GLU A 30 4.45 10.32 22.41
CA GLU A 30 3.01 10.56 22.32
C GLU A 30 2.27 9.37 21.69
N ILE A 31 2.93 8.63 20.78
CA ILE A 31 2.36 7.40 20.20
C ILE A 31 2.22 6.35 21.30
N LYS A 32 3.24 6.17 22.14
CA LYS A 32 3.22 5.17 23.23
C LYS A 32 2.16 5.51 24.28
N GLN A 33 1.98 6.79 24.59
CA GLN A 33 0.97 7.25 25.53
C GLN A 33 -0.46 7.11 24.98
N ASN A 34 -0.61 7.04 23.66
CA ASN A 34 -1.90 6.95 22.97
C ASN A 34 -1.99 5.69 22.09
N GLU A 35 -1.35 4.58 22.48
CA GLU A 35 -1.14 3.40 21.63
C GLU A 35 -2.44 2.86 20.99
N GLU A 36 -3.52 2.75 21.77
CA GLU A 36 -4.82 2.30 21.28
C GLU A 36 -5.38 3.26 20.21
N ARG A 37 -5.29 4.58 20.47
CA ARG A 37 -5.77 5.59 19.53
C ARG A 37 -4.90 5.67 18.28
N SER A 38 -3.59 5.55 18.43
CA SER A 38 -2.63 5.44 17.32
C SER A 38 -2.95 4.23 16.44
N THR A 39 -3.25 3.08 17.05
CA THR A 39 -3.65 1.87 16.33
C THR A 39 -4.96 2.08 15.56
N GLU A 40 -5.97 2.70 16.17
CA GLU A 40 -7.24 3.04 15.52
C GLU A 40 -7.05 3.96 14.31
N ILE A 41 -6.22 5.01 14.47
CA ILE A 41 -5.87 5.92 13.37
C ILE A 41 -5.20 5.16 12.23
N LEU A 42 -4.20 4.33 12.51
CA LEU A 42 -3.50 3.58 11.48
C LEU A 42 -4.44 2.65 10.71
N PHE A 43 -5.31 1.92 11.40
CA PHE A 43 -6.31 1.06 10.75
C PHE A 43 -7.30 1.86 9.90
N ALA A 44 -7.74 3.03 10.38
CA ALA A 44 -8.59 3.91 9.59
C ALA A 44 -7.86 4.42 8.33
N LEU A 45 -6.59 4.81 8.43
CA LEU A 45 -5.81 5.25 7.27
C LEU A 45 -5.63 4.12 6.25
N LEU A 46 -5.33 2.91 6.72
CA LEU A 46 -5.20 1.73 5.85
C LEU A 46 -6.52 1.42 5.14
N ARG A 47 -7.64 1.38 5.89
CA ARG A 47 -8.97 1.18 5.29
C ARG A 47 -9.29 2.27 4.29
N GLY A 48 -9.06 3.53 4.65
CA GLY A 48 -9.26 4.68 3.78
C GLY A 48 -8.47 4.56 2.48
N PHE A 49 -7.23 4.08 2.55
CA PHE A 49 -6.42 3.84 1.37
C PHE A 49 -7.05 2.79 0.46
N ILE A 50 -7.54 1.67 1.02
CA ILE A 50 -8.19 0.61 0.23
C ILE A 50 -9.44 1.14 -0.48
N HIS A 51 -10.26 1.97 0.18
CA HIS A 51 -11.39 2.64 -0.47
C HIS A 51 -10.95 3.52 -1.64
N TYR A 52 -9.97 4.39 -1.42
CA TYR A 52 -9.36 5.21 -2.49
C TYR A 52 -8.89 4.35 -3.68
N ALA A 53 -8.24 3.21 -3.38
CA ALA A 53 -7.63 2.33 -4.36
C ALA A 53 -8.67 1.60 -5.23
N VAL A 54 -9.76 1.13 -4.62
CA VAL A 54 -10.88 0.51 -5.34
C VAL A 54 -11.57 1.52 -6.26
N ASP A 55 -11.73 2.76 -5.81
CA ASP A 55 -12.33 3.83 -6.61
C ASP A 55 -11.38 4.40 -7.68
N GLY A 56 -10.10 4.00 -7.66
CA GLY A 56 -9.08 4.49 -8.57
C GLY A 56 -8.75 5.98 -8.38
N GLU A 57 -8.97 6.51 -7.17
CA GLU A 57 -8.60 7.88 -6.80
C GLU A 57 -7.08 8.06 -6.76
N VAL A 58 -6.60 9.28 -6.97
CA VAL A 58 -5.15 9.56 -7.06
C VAL A 58 -4.71 10.63 -6.07
N PHE A 59 -3.46 10.52 -5.61
CA PHE A 59 -2.84 11.49 -4.71
C PHE A 59 -2.00 12.55 -5.45
N GLY A 60 -1.91 12.44 -6.77
CA GLY A 60 -1.17 13.34 -7.64
C GLY A 60 -1.36 13.00 -9.12
N PRO A 61 -0.71 13.74 -10.04
CA PRO A 61 -0.81 13.49 -11.47
C PRO A 61 -0.24 12.13 -11.88
N GLU A 62 -1.03 11.32 -12.59
CA GLU A 62 -0.60 9.98 -13.04
C GLU A 62 0.64 10.01 -13.94
N LYS A 63 0.84 11.09 -14.71
CA LYS A 63 2.01 11.27 -15.57
C LYS A 63 3.34 11.19 -14.80
N GLU A 64 3.34 11.56 -13.52
CA GLU A 64 4.54 11.53 -12.67
C GLU A 64 5.04 10.10 -12.44
N ILE A 65 4.17 9.09 -12.57
CA ILE A 65 4.57 7.68 -12.48
C ILE A 65 5.62 7.36 -13.55
N LYS A 66 5.38 7.76 -14.80
CA LYS A 66 6.34 7.52 -15.89
C LYS A 66 7.59 8.39 -15.72
N GLU A 67 7.43 9.66 -15.33
CA GLU A 67 8.55 10.58 -15.14
C GLU A 67 9.51 10.09 -14.04
N ILE A 68 8.98 9.51 -12.96
CA ILE A 68 9.77 9.05 -11.80
C ILE A 68 10.27 7.61 -11.97
N TYR A 69 9.45 6.71 -12.50
CA TYR A 69 9.75 5.26 -12.55
C TYR A 69 10.06 4.73 -13.96
N GLY A 70 10.03 5.58 -14.99
CA GLY A 70 10.41 5.28 -16.36
C GLY A 70 9.31 4.63 -17.23
N ASN A 71 8.34 3.96 -16.61
CA ASN A 71 7.26 3.24 -17.29
C ASN A 71 5.88 3.70 -16.79
N THR A 72 4.89 3.64 -17.66
CA THR A 72 3.47 3.71 -17.30
C THR A 72 3.01 2.45 -16.55
N LEU A 73 1.83 2.50 -15.94
CA LEU A 73 1.24 1.33 -15.29
C LEU A 73 0.97 0.20 -16.28
N ASN A 74 0.45 0.50 -17.46
CA ASN A 74 0.19 -0.49 -18.50
C ASN A 74 1.48 -1.15 -19.01
N GLU A 75 2.58 -0.42 -19.07
CA GLU A 75 3.90 -0.99 -19.42
C GLU A 75 4.45 -1.89 -18.30
N ASN A 76 4.25 -1.53 -17.02
CA ASN A 76 4.69 -2.34 -15.88
C ASN A 76 3.79 -3.57 -15.63
N TYR A 77 2.52 -3.49 -16.02
CA TYR A 77 1.46 -4.45 -15.72
C TYR A 77 0.58 -4.74 -16.95
N PRO A 78 1.15 -5.23 -18.07
CA PRO A 78 0.40 -5.45 -19.31
C PRO A 78 -0.70 -6.51 -19.19
N GLU A 79 -0.62 -7.40 -18.20
CA GLU A 79 -1.63 -8.42 -17.91
C GLU A 79 -2.68 -8.00 -16.87
N ALA A 80 -2.62 -6.77 -16.35
CA ALA A 80 -3.56 -6.30 -15.34
C ALA A 80 -4.96 -6.06 -15.92
N ASN A 81 -5.98 -6.29 -15.09
CA ASN A 81 -7.31 -5.75 -15.34
C ASN A 81 -7.46 -4.33 -14.75
N ASP A 82 -8.59 -3.69 -15.06
CA ASP A 82 -8.89 -2.33 -14.63
C ASP A 82 -8.95 -2.19 -13.10
N LEU A 83 -9.46 -3.22 -12.39
CA LEU A 83 -9.51 -3.21 -10.92
C LEU A 83 -8.11 -3.14 -10.30
N PHE A 84 -7.17 -3.94 -10.81
CA PHE A 84 -5.78 -3.88 -10.36
C PHE A 84 -5.11 -2.57 -10.79
N LEU A 85 -5.37 -2.09 -12.02
CA LEU A 85 -4.79 -0.83 -12.51
C LEU A 85 -5.25 0.38 -11.69
N ASN A 86 -6.52 0.43 -11.29
CA ASN A 86 -7.03 1.44 -10.37
C ASN A 86 -6.25 1.41 -9.05
N PHE A 87 -6.11 0.22 -8.47
CA PHE A 87 -5.38 0.04 -7.23
C PHE A 87 -3.90 0.46 -7.36
N ALA A 88 -3.24 0.05 -8.45
CA ALA A 88 -1.85 0.39 -8.75
C ALA A 88 -1.67 1.91 -8.92
N LYS A 89 -2.57 2.56 -9.65
CA LYS A 89 -2.54 4.01 -9.87
C LYS A 89 -2.62 4.79 -8.56
N THR A 90 -3.55 4.41 -7.68
CA THR A 90 -3.66 5.01 -6.34
C THR A 90 -2.39 4.80 -5.54
N TYR A 91 -1.85 3.57 -5.50
CA TYR A 91 -0.63 3.26 -4.76
C TYR A 91 0.59 4.05 -5.28
N TRP A 92 0.83 4.07 -6.58
CA TRP A 92 2.00 4.74 -7.13
C TRP A 92 1.93 6.26 -6.97
N THR A 93 0.75 6.86 -7.14
CA THR A 93 0.57 8.30 -6.84
C THR A 93 0.68 8.60 -5.35
N PHE A 94 0.23 7.71 -4.46
CA PHE A 94 0.44 7.82 -3.01
C PHE A 94 1.93 7.78 -2.66
N LYS A 95 2.68 6.83 -3.23
CA LYS A 95 4.12 6.69 -3.02
C LYS A 95 4.90 7.93 -3.47
N ILE A 96 4.51 8.52 -4.60
CA ILE A 96 5.10 9.78 -5.09
C ILE A 96 4.75 10.93 -4.15
N ALA A 97 3.48 11.08 -3.74
CA ALA A 97 3.08 12.12 -2.80
C ALA A 97 3.84 12.00 -1.46
N LEU A 98 4.04 10.77 -0.97
CA LEU A 98 4.82 10.49 0.22
C LEU A 98 6.30 10.86 0.04
N ARG A 99 6.90 10.51 -1.10
CA ARG A 99 8.27 10.91 -1.45
C ARG A 99 8.42 12.44 -1.47
N ASN A 100 7.50 13.14 -2.11
CA ASN A 100 7.54 14.61 -2.20
C ASN A 100 7.40 15.24 -0.80
N LEU A 101 6.59 14.65 0.08
CA LEU A 101 6.54 15.06 1.48
C LEU A 101 7.90 14.86 2.16
N PHE A 102 8.54 13.71 1.99
CA PHE A 102 9.89 13.48 2.54
C PHE A 102 10.93 14.49 2.06
N GLU A 103 10.91 14.83 0.76
CA GLU A 103 11.84 15.80 0.18
C GLU A 103 11.57 17.24 0.63
N SER A 104 10.36 17.53 1.13
CA SER A 104 9.96 18.87 1.58
C SER A 104 10.34 19.20 3.04
N PHE A 105 10.78 18.21 3.82
CA PHE A 105 11.17 18.40 5.22
C PHE A 105 12.67 18.16 5.40
N GLU A 106 13.30 18.94 6.28
CA GLU A 106 14.62 18.57 6.77
C GLU A 106 14.51 17.29 7.61
N SER A 107 15.56 16.46 7.60
CA SER A 107 15.58 15.14 8.27
C SER A 107 15.19 15.20 9.76
N SER A 108 15.38 16.34 10.41
CA SER A 108 15.04 16.61 11.81
C SER A 108 13.58 16.99 12.06
N GLU A 109 12.77 17.21 11.02
CA GLU A 109 11.37 17.70 11.15
C GLU A 109 10.31 16.61 10.91
N ARG A 110 10.71 15.34 11.03
CA ARG A 110 9.81 14.22 10.76
C ARG A 110 8.74 14.12 11.85
N TRP A 111 7.52 14.50 11.49
CA TRP A 111 6.34 14.44 12.33
C TRP A 111 5.73 13.02 12.34
N VAL A 112 5.07 12.66 13.44
CA VAL A 112 4.46 11.34 13.70
C VAL A 112 3.56 10.88 12.54
N GLY A 113 2.76 11.79 12.00
CA GLY A 113 1.83 11.49 10.91
C GLY A 113 2.53 11.04 9.61
N LEU A 114 3.76 11.49 9.36
CA LEU A 114 4.55 10.98 8.24
C LEU A 114 4.99 9.53 8.46
N GLY A 115 5.23 9.13 9.72
CA GLY A 115 5.42 7.74 10.12
C GLY A 115 4.21 6.88 9.77
N PHE A 116 3.01 7.33 10.13
CA PHE A 116 1.76 6.61 9.83
C PHE A 116 1.53 6.42 8.33
N LEU A 117 1.76 7.46 7.52
CA LEU A 117 1.66 7.34 6.06
C LEU A 117 2.69 6.34 5.49
N SER A 118 3.88 6.30 6.08
CA SER A 118 4.91 5.32 5.70
C SER A 118 4.49 3.89 6.06
N GLU A 119 3.90 3.69 7.23
CA GLU A 119 3.39 2.38 7.64
C GLU A 119 2.26 1.89 6.74
N VAL A 120 1.35 2.78 6.33
CA VAL A 120 0.32 2.47 5.32
C VAL A 120 0.97 2.06 3.99
N GLU A 121 1.96 2.82 3.50
CA GLU A 121 2.67 2.50 2.26
C GLU A 121 3.31 1.11 2.34
N VAL A 122 4.04 0.82 3.42
CA VAL A 122 4.73 -0.45 3.63
C VAL A 122 3.73 -1.60 3.73
N ALA A 123 2.63 -1.42 4.48
CA ALA A 123 1.59 -2.43 4.64
C ALA A 123 0.99 -2.80 3.27
N ILE A 124 0.62 -1.81 2.46
CA ILE A 124 0.08 -2.02 1.11
C ILE A 124 1.14 -2.63 0.18
N ALA A 125 2.34 -2.05 0.13
CA ALA A 125 3.43 -2.51 -0.72
C ALA A 125 3.75 -3.98 -0.48
N SER A 126 3.84 -4.38 0.79
CA SER A 126 4.21 -5.75 1.18
C SER A 126 3.20 -6.82 0.74
N ILE A 127 1.93 -6.44 0.56
CA ILE A 127 0.83 -7.37 0.26
C ILE A 127 0.42 -7.31 -1.21
N PHE A 128 0.29 -6.11 -1.78
CA PHE A 128 -0.24 -5.90 -3.12
C PHE A 128 0.85 -5.75 -4.19
N PHE A 129 2.11 -5.54 -3.82
CA PHE A 129 3.21 -5.31 -4.75
C PHE A 129 4.44 -6.17 -4.43
N HIS A 130 5.39 -6.22 -5.36
CA HIS A 130 6.69 -6.83 -5.11
C HIS A 130 7.58 -5.83 -4.36
N THR A 131 7.82 -6.06 -3.07
CA THR A 131 8.88 -5.38 -2.34
C THR A 131 10.15 -6.25 -2.34
N PRO A 132 11.32 -5.71 -2.75
CA PRO A 132 12.57 -6.42 -2.57
C PRO A 132 12.86 -6.55 -1.06
N GLY A 133 13.05 -7.79 -0.59
CA GLY A 133 13.33 -8.05 0.83
C GLY A 133 13.43 -9.55 1.14
N PRO A 134 13.92 -9.90 2.35
CA PRO A 134 14.12 -11.30 2.75
C PRO A 134 12.80 -12.03 3.03
N LEU A 135 11.72 -11.29 3.35
CA LEU A 135 10.40 -11.84 3.63
C LEU A 135 9.61 -12.03 2.34
N LYS A 136 9.83 -13.14 1.64
CA LYS A 136 8.98 -13.55 0.50
C LYS A 136 7.73 -14.27 1.01
N LYS A 137 6.58 -13.62 0.90
CA LYS A 137 5.28 -14.32 1.00
C LYS A 137 5.15 -15.27 -0.19
N SER A 138 4.66 -16.48 0.04
CA SER A 138 4.25 -17.37 -1.04
C SER A 138 3.01 -16.81 -1.75
N TYR A 139 2.79 -17.25 -2.99
CA TYR A 139 1.59 -16.93 -3.76
C TYR A 139 0.30 -17.10 -2.93
N ARG A 140 0.17 -18.24 -2.21
CA ARG A 140 -1.04 -18.55 -1.44
C ARG A 140 -1.23 -17.62 -0.24
N GLU A 141 -0.14 -17.29 0.44
CA GLU A 141 -0.18 -16.35 1.58
C GLU A 141 -0.50 -14.93 1.11
N ARG A 142 0.04 -14.53 -0.04
CA ARG A 142 -0.25 -13.22 -0.64
C ARG A 142 -1.71 -13.12 -1.09
N GLU A 143 -2.20 -14.10 -1.84
CA GLU A 143 -3.61 -14.14 -2.28
C GLU A 143 -4.54 -14.08 -1.07
N LYS A 144 -4.29 -14.92 -0.05
CA LYS A 144 -5.07 -14.93 1.18
C LYS A 144 -5.08 -13.55 1.86
N ALA A 145 -3.91 -12.94 2.04
CA ALA A 145 -3.81 -11.63 2.68
C ALA A 145 -4.50 -10.51 1.88
N GLN A 146 -4.43 -10.54 0.54
CA GLN A 146 -5.14 -9.59 -0.31
C GLN A 146 -6.65 -9.73 -0.14
N ARG A 147 -7.18 -10.97 -0.17
CA ARG A 147 -8.61 -11.24 0.04
C ARG A 147 -9.07 -10.76 1.42
N GLU A 148 -8.36 -11.13 2.48
CA GLU A 148 -8.70 -10.75 3.86
C GLU A 148 -8.73 -9.22 4.05
N ILE A 149 -7.79 -8.48 3.45
CA ILE A 149 -7.77 -7.01 3.52
C ILE A 149 -8.93 -6.40 2.72
N LEU A 150 -9.18 -6.87 1.50
CA LEU A 150 -10.26 -6.36 0.68
C LEU A 150 -11.61 -6.61 1.35
N GLU A 151 -11.86 -7.83 1.86
CA GLU A 151 -13.07 -8.17 2.61
C GLU A 151 -13.20 -7.34 3.90
N GLY A 152 -12.15 -7.28 4.72
CA GLY A 152 -12.14 -6.56 5.99
C GLY A 152 -12.24 -5.04 5.87
N SER A 153 -11.99 -4.48 4.68
CA SER A 153 -12.11 -3.05 4.43
C SER A 153 -13.55 -2.57 4.18
N GLY A 154 -14.46 -3.50 3.84
CA GLY A 154 -15.85 -3.19 3.52
C GLY A 154 -16.06 -2.47 2.18
N VAL A 155 -15.06 -2.46 1.30
CA VAL A 155 -15.19 -1.94 -0.07
C VAL A 155 -16.09 -2.83 -0.94
N LYS A 156 -16.75 -2.22 -1.92
CA LYS A 156 -17.53 -2.94 -2.94
C LYS A 156 -16.64 -3.18 -4.16
N ILE A 157 -15.97 -4.32 -4.17
CA ILE A 157 -15.13 -4.77 -5.30
C ILE A 157 -15.43 -6.24 -5.61
N ASP A 158 -15.36 -6.62 -6.88
CA ASP A 158 -15.27 -8.04 -7.24
C ASP A 158 -13.86 -8.54 -6.93
N ILE A 159 -13.72 -9.19 -5.77
CA ILE A 159 -12.43 -9.69 -5.28
C ILE A 159 -11.90 -10.80 -6.20
N ASP A 160 -12.77 -11.65 -6.74
CA ASP A 160 -12.34 -12.74 -7.63
C ASP A 160 -11.82 -12.19 -8.95
N GLU A 161 -12.49 -11.19 -9.51
CA GLU A 161 -12.01 -10.47 -10.68
C GLU A 161 -10.69 -9.76 -10.38
N PHE A 162 -10.57 -9.04 -9.26
CA PHE A 162 -9.33 -8.39 -8.84
C PHE A 162 -8.16 -9.38 -8.76
N ILE A 163 -8.36 -10.51 -8.10
CA ILE A 163 -7.33 -11.55 -7.94
C ILE A 163 -6.97 -12.21 -9.27
N ALA A 164 -7.97 -12.51 -10.12
CA ALA A 164 -7.75 -13.12 -11.43
C ALA A 164 -6.94 -12.22 -12.37
N GLY A 165 -7.15 -10.90 -12.30
CA GLY A 165 -6.42 -9.90 -13.07
C GLY A 165 -5.21 -9.30 -12.36
N ASN A 166 -4.74 -9.86 -11.24
CA ASN A 166 -3.60 -9.34 -10.49
C ASN A 166 -2.25 -9.84 -11.08
N PRO A 167 -1.44 -8.97 -11.73
CA PRO A 167 -0.14 -9.33 -12.30
C PRO A 167 0.84 -9.93 -11.29
N ILE A 168 0.78 -9.49 -10.03
CA ILE A 168 1.70 -9.96 -8.98
C ILE A 168 1.48 -11.44 -8.74
N LEU A 169 0.22 -11.84 -8.59
CA LEU A 169 -0.18 -13.22 -8.36
C LEU A 169 0.01 -14.07 -9.63
N ILE A 170 -0.33 -13.54 -10.82
CA ILE A 170 -0.11 -14.21 -12.11
C ILE A 170 1.39 -14.56 -12.26
N ARG A 171 2.28 -13.58 -12.08
CA ARG A 171 3.73 -13.79 -12.22
C ARG A 171 4.29 -14.74 -11.16
N GLU A 172 3.82 -14.67 -9.92
CA GLU A 172 4.25 -15.58 -8.86
C GLU A 172 3.79 -17.03 -9.11
N LYS A 173 2.58 -17.23 -9.65
CA LYS A 173 2.07 -18.56 -10.04
C LYS A 173 2.86 -19.18 -11.19
N LEU A 174 3.34 -18.34 -12.11
CA LEU A 174 4.12 -18.77 -13.28
C LEU A 174 5.60 -19.03 -12.98
N LYS A 175 6.14 -18.56 -11.85
CA LYS A 175 7.50 -18.91 -11.42
C LYS A 175 7.56 -20.42 -11.19
N PRO A 176 8.27 -21.20 -12.03
CA PRO A 176 8.33 -22.64 -11.85
C PRO A 176 8.98 -22.95 -10.51
N LYS A 177 8.61 -24.06 -9.87
CA LYS A 177 9.36 -24.67 -8.74
C LYS A 177 10.82 -25.02 -9.09
N SER A 178 11.33 -24.62 -10.25
CA SER A 178 12.52 -25.19 -10.92
C SER A 178 13.84 -24.46 -10.65
N PHE A 179 14.00 -23.73 -9.55
CA PHE A 179 15.37 -23.45 -9.10
C PHE A 179 15.97 -24.66 -8.36
N PHE A 180 15.17 -25.41 -7.59
CA PHE A 180 15.66 -26.59 -6.86
C PHE A 180 15.75 -27.87 -7.72
N ASN A 181 14.78 -28.13 -8.60
CA ASN A 181 14.84 -29.31 -9.48
C ASN A 181 15.93 -29.21 -10.56
N LYS A 182 16.45 -28.01 -10.86
CA LYS A 182 17.56 -27.82 -11.81
C LYS A 182 18.94 -27.93 -11.16
N LEU A 183 19.01 -27.77 -9.83
CA LEU A 183 20.25 -27.93 -9.03
C LEU A 183 20.42 -29.36 -8.48
N PHE A 184 19.33 -30.07 -8.22
CA PHE A 184 19.37 -31.41 -7.57
C PHE A 184 18.61 -32.51 -8.33
N GLY A 185 18.07 -32.24 -9.52
CA GLY A 185 17.37 -33.22 -10.37
C GLY A 185 18.29 -34.12 -11.20
N GLY A 186 19.45 -34.47 -10.67
CA GLY A 186 20.26 -35.57 -11.20
C GLY A 186 19.60 -36.89 -10.85
N LYS A 187 19.24 -37.67 -11.86
CA LYS A 187 18.70 -39.02 -11.72
C LYS A 187 19.59 -39.87 -10.80
N MET A 188 18.97 -40.58 -9.85
CA MET A 188 19.50 -41.86 -9.36
C MET A 188 19.50 -42.88 -10.50
#